data_AF-A0A7C1CV50-F1
#
_entry.id   AF-A0A7C1CV50-F1
#
_cell.length_a   1.000
_cell.length_b   1.000
_cell.length_c   1.000
_cell.angle_alpha   90.00
_cell.angle_beta   90.00
_cell.angle_gamma   90.00
#
_symmetry.space_group_name_H-M   'P 1'
#
loop_
_entity.id
_entity.type
_entity.pdbx_description
1 polymer ?
#
loop_
_entity_poly.entity_id
_entity_poly.type
_entity_poly.pdbx_seq_one_letter_code
_entity_poly.pdbx_strand_id
1 'polypeptide(L)'
;MAGVVIYAKSKPPETLFVHTKAVVDNALSLLDEYGNRIKSSWPKSFPDLNELLRIAAVYHDLGKNYTPFQNGLRKSIKIDPLSVSSLDPHIPHSFLSAAFFLADASDLKIEDLCLKALLTRAISFHHHRDIMERLLDPDNELLKEVIKEDIQPNYERLAFMKELGIILNKPGFKGIKRILSSTWDSYWESVVRNNHDYQR
;
A
#
# COMPACT_ATOMS: atom_id res chain seq x y z
N MET A 1 -17.07 -6.47 22.08
CA MET A 1 -17.65 -5.99 20.80
C MET A 1 -16.93 -6.73 19.69
N ALA A 2 -17.65 -7.46 18.83
CA ALA A 2 -17.01 -8.13 17.69
C ALA A 2 -16.42 -7.05 16.75
N GLY A 3 -15.16 -7.21 16.36
CA GLY A 3 -14.47 -6.27 15.47
C GLY A 3 -15.15 -6.18 14.10
N VAL A 4 -15.01 -5.03 13.43
CA VAL A 4 -15.51 -4.85 12.06
C VAL A 4 -14.71 -5.74 11.10
N VAL A 5 -15.39 -6.60 10.35
CA VAL A 5 -14.77 -7.42 9.29
C VAL A 5 -14.53 -6.55 8.04
N ILE A 6 -13.29 -6.57 7.54
CA ILE A 6 -12.86 -5.88 6.32
C ILE A 6 -12.72 -6.88 5.18
N TYR A 7 -13.28 -6.55 4.01
CA TYR A 7 -13.30 -7.41 2.83
C TYR A 7 -12.36 -6.88 1.73
N ALA A 8 -11.80 -7.80 0.95
CA ALA A 8 -10.99 -7.49 -0.24
C ALA A 8 -11.69 -7.83 -1.56
N LYS A 9 -12.56 -8.84 -1.56
CA LYS A 9 -13.35 -9.30 -2.73
C LYS A 9 -14.80 -9.56 -2.33
N SER A 10 -15.70 -9.49 -3.30
CA SER A 10 -17.14 -9.77 -3.12
C SER A 10 -17.66 -10.98 -3.90
N LYS A 11 -16.86 -11.55 -4.82
CA LYS A 11 -17.26 -12.69 -5.67
C LYS A 11 -16.09 -13.66 -5.90
N PRO A 12 -15.95 -14.73 -5.09
CA PRO A 12 -16.64 -14.93 -3.81
C PRO A 12 -16.23 -13.88 -2.76
N PRO A 13 -17.03 -13.68 -1.68
CA PRO A 13 -16.61 -12.84 -0.56
C PRO A 13 -15.29 -13.34 0.05
N GLU A 14 -14.34 -12.44 0.22
CA GLU A 14 -13.01 -12.75 0.79
C GLU A 14 -12.59 -11.63 1.74
N THR A 15 -12.15 -11.98 2.94
CA THR A 15 -11.65 -11.00 3.92
C THR A 15 -10.31 -10.44 3.45
N LEU A 16 -9.98 -9.23 3.88
CA LEU A 16 -8.69 -8.61 3.58
C LEU A 16 -7.52 -9.47 4.06
N PHE A 17 -7.63 -10.06 5.25
CA PHE A 17 -6.59 -10.94 5.78
C PHE A 17 -6.30 -12.14 4.89
N VAL A 18 -7.35 -12.90 4.51
CA VAL A 18 -7.21 -14.09 3.68
C VAL A 18 -6.63 -13.73 2.32
N HIS A 19 -7.14 -12.64 1.71
CA HIS A 19 -6.64 -12.13 0.45
C HIS A 19 -5.15 -11.80 0.51
N THR A 20 -4.75 -10.97 1.47
CA THR A 20 -3.36 -10.52 1.60
C THR A 20 -2.42 -11.67 1.94
N LYS A 21 -2.83 -12.60 2.82
CA LYS A 21 -2.03 -13.79 3.15
C LYS A 21 -1.77 -14.63 1.90
N ALA A 22 -2.79 -14.89 1.09
CA ALA A 22 -2.65 -15.63 -0.15
C ALA A 22 -1.71 -14.92 -1.14
N VAL A 23 -1.80 -13.59 -1.26
CA VAL A 23 -0.88 -12.80 -2.10
C VAL A 23 0.56 -12.92 -1.60
N VAL A 24 0.82 -12.81 -0.29
CA VAL A 24 2.16 -12.96 0.29
C VAL A 24 2.71 -14.36 0.01
N ASP A 25 1.96 -15.41 0.34
CA ASP A 25 2.39 -16.80 0.20
C ASP A 25 2.70 -17.12 -1.28
N ASN A 26 1.82 -16.70 -2.20
CA ASN A 26 2.01 -16.92 -3.63
C ASN A 26 3.16 -16.11 -4.20
N ALA A 27 3.33 -14.85 -3.79
CA ALA A 27 4.43 -14.01 -4.26
C ALA A 27 5.79 -14.57 -3.85
N LEU A 28 5.92 -15.03 -2.61
CA LEU A 28 7.13 -15.68 -2.11
C LEU A 28 7.39 -17.02 -2.83
N SER A 29 6.35 -17.82 -3.05
CA SER A 29 6.47 -19.08 -3.80
C SER A 29 6.93 -18.84 -5.25
N LEU A 30 6.37 -17.83 -5.92
CA LEU A 30 6.80 -17.45 -7.28
C LEU A 30 8.24 -16.97 -7.31
N LEU A 31 8.65 -16.18 -6.32
CA LEU A 31 10.04 -15.73 -6.19
C LEU A 31 10.98 -16.90 -5.90
N ASP A 32 10.53 -17.95 -5.22
CA ASP A 32 11.33 -19.14 -4.98
C ASP A 32 11.52 -19.99 -6.25
N GLU A 33 10.42 -20.29 -6.93
CA GLU A 33 10.42 -21.15 -8.12
C GLU A 33 11.07 -20.48 -9.34
N TYR A 34 10.81 -19.19 -9.55
CA TYR A 34 11.19 -18.48 -10.77
C TYR A 34 12.19 -17.34 -10.55
N GLY A 35 12.49 -17.00 -9.29
CA GLY A 35 13.29 -15.83 -8.96
C GLY A 35 14.80 -16.05 -9.03
N ASN A 36 15.30 -17.22 -9.42
CA ASN A 36 16.74 -17.53 -9.46
C ASN A 36 17.58 -16.44 -10.14
N ARG A 37 17.13 -15.96 -11.32
CA ARG A 37 17.81 -14.87 -12.03
C ARG A 37 17.85 -13.60 -11.19
N ILE A 38 16.72 -13.19 -10.62
CA ILE A 38 16.60 -11.97 -9.80
C ILE A 38 17.44 -12.09 -8.53
N LYS A 39 17.32 -13.20 -7.80
CA LYS A 39 18.07 -13.49 -6.58
C LYS A 39 19.58 -13.50 -6.85
N SER A 40 20.01 -14.08 -7.96
CA SER A 40 21.44 -14.15 -8.33
C SER A 40 22.06 -12.79 -8.65
N SER A 41 21.27 -11.86 -9.19
CA SER A 41 21.69 -10.49 -9.48
C SER A 41 21.35 -9.50 -8.35
N TRP A 42 20.68 -9.94 -7.28
CA TRP A 42 20.23 -9.05 -6.22
C TRP A 42 21.45 -8.50 -5.44
N PRO A 43 21.61 -7.17 -5.33
CA PRO A 43 22.75 -6.60 -4.63
C PRO A 43 22.76 -7.01 -3.15
N LYS A 44 23.89 -7.49 -2.64
CA LYS A 44 24.03 -7.83 -1.21
C LYS A 44 23.92 -6.62 -0.28
N SER A 45 24.12 -5.42 -0.82
CA SER A 45 23.92 -4.15 -0.11
C SER A 45 22.45 -3.80 0.06
N PHE A 46 21.54 -4.48 -0.66
CA PHE A 46 20.11 -4.24 -0.57
C PHE A 46 19.48 -5.10 0.52
N PRO A 47 18.39 -4.63 1.13
CA PRO A 47 17.59 -5.47 2.01
C PRO A 47 17.13 -6.74 1.31
N ASP A 48 16.80 -7.75 2.11
CA ASP A 48 16.39 -9.05 1.60
C ASP A 48 15.18 -8.92 0.67
N LEU A 49 15.28 -9.50 -0.52
CA LEU A 49 14.23 -9.37 -1.55
C LEU A 49 12.90 -10.00 -1.09
N ASN A 50 12.93 -11.08 -0.31
CA ASN A 50 11.70 -11.69 0.21
C ASN A 50 11.04 -10.76 1.22
N GLU A 51 11.82 -10.10 2.07
CA GLU A 51 11.32 -9.08 3.01
C GLU A 51 10.66 -7.91 2.27
N LEU A 52 11.32 -7.37 1.24
CA LEU A 52 10.77 -6.26 0.45
C LEU A 52 9.48 -6.67 -0.29
N LEU A 53 9.46 -7.87 -0.88
CA LEU A 53 8.28 -8.40 -1.55
C LEU A 53 7.12 -8.61 -0.57
N ARG A 54 7.42 -9.13 0.63
CA ARG A 54 6.47 -9.28 1.72
C ARG A 54 5.91 -7.92 2.16
N ILE A 55 6.76 -6.91 2.35
CA ILE A 55 6.31 -5.55 2.71
C ILE A 55 5.36 -5.02 1.62
N ALA A 56 5.75 -5.06 0.35
CA ALA A 56 4.89 -4.58 -0.72
C ALA A 56 3.54 -5.32 -0.74
N ALA A 57 3.56 -6.66 -0.65
CA ALA A 57 2.37 -7.50 -0.65
C ALA A 57 1.46 -7.27 0.56
N VAL A 58 2.00 -7.13 1.77
CA VAL A 58 1.19 -6.94 2.98
C VAL A 58 0.50 -5.57 2.97
N TYR A 59 1.17 -4.53 2.47
CA TYR A 59 0.64 -3.17 2.50
C TYR A 59 -0.26 -2.83 1.31
N HIS A 60 -0.18 -3.56 0.17
CA HIS A 60 -0.80 -3.14 -1.10
C HIS A 60 -2.29 -2.78 -1.01
N ASP A 61 -3.05 -3.49 -0.19
CA ASP A 61 -4.51 -3.40 -0.13
C ASP A 61 -5.06 -2.79 1.18
N LEU A 62 -4.19 -2.28 2.08
CA LEU A 62 -4.66 -1.71 3.36
C LEU A 62 -5.61 -0.53 3.18
N GLY A 63 -5.47 0.23 2.09
CA GLY A 63 -6.40 1.28 1.71
C GLY A 63 -7.83 0.81 1.42
N LYS A 64 -8.07 -0.51 1.27
CA LYS A 64 -9.42 -1.06 1.20
C LYS A 64 -10.19 -0.88 2.51
N ASN A 65 -9.54 -0.54 3.62
CA ASN A 65 -10.21 -0.12 4.86
C ASN A 65 -11.07 1.15 4.70
N TYR A 66 -10.86 1.90 3.61
CA TYR A 66 -11.65 3.09 3.27
C TYR A 66 -13.16 2.78 3.27
N THR A 67 -13.92 3.51 4.06
CA THR A 67 -15.33 3.22 4.35
C THR A 67 -16.19 3.18 3.07
N PRO A 68 -16.11 4.14 2.13
CA PRO A 68 -16.82 4.05 0.85
C PRO A 68 -16.45 2.82 0.02
N PHE A 69 -15.17 2.43 0.00
CA PHE A 69 -14.73 1.20 -0.69
C PHE A 69 -15.35 -0.05 -0.05
N GLN A 70 -15.31 -0.14 1.29
CA GLN A 70 -15.97 -1.22 2.03
C GLN A 70 -17.46 -1.24 1.78
N ASN A 71 -18.15 -0.10 1.78
CA ASN A 71 -19.59 -0.04 1.53
C ASN A 71 -19.96 -0.55 0.13
N GLY A 72 -19.13 -0.31 -0.88
CA GLY A 72 -19.27 -0.93 -2.20
C GLY A 72 -19.20 -2.47 -2.15
N LEU A 73 -18.23 -3.02 -1.43
CA LEU A 73 -18.10 -4.47 -1.24
C LEU A 73 -19.25 -5.07 -0.42
N ARG A 74 -19.59 -4.45 0.71
CA ARG A 74 -20.64 -4.88 1.65
C ARG A 74 -22.00 -4.92 0.96
N LYS A 75 -22.30 -3.92 0.13
CA LYS A 75 -23.49 -3.91 -0.73
C LYS A 75 -23.51 -5.10 -1.71
N SER A 76 -22.39 -5.40 -2.35
CA SER A 76 -22.27 -6.52 -3.30
C SER A 76 -22.51 -7.89 -2.64
N ILE A 77 -22.08 -8.06 -1.38
CA ILE A 77 -22.25 -9.29 -0.59
C ILE A 77 -23.50 -9.30 0.31
N LYS A 78 -24.36 -8.28 0.19
CA LYS A 78 -25.64 -8.15 0.92
C LYS A 78 -25.50 -8.14 2.45
N ILE A 79 -24.52 -7.41 2.99
CA ILE A 79 -24.40 -7.14 4.43
C ILE A 79 -24.49 -5.65 4.72
N ASP A 80 -24.80 -5.29 5.97
CA ASP A 80 -24.99 -3.91 6.40
C ASP A 80 -23.75 -3.06 6.12
N PRO A 81 -23.93 -1.83 5.57
CA PRO A 81 -22.81 -0.92 5.35
C PRO A 81 -22.21 -0.46 6.67
N LEU A 82 -20.96 0.00 6.61
CA LEU A 82 -20.36 0.80 7.67
C LEU A 82 -21.00 2.20 7.68
N SER A 83 -20.75 2.98 8.74
CA SER A 83 -21.24 4.36 8.88
C SER A 83 -21.09 5.16 7.59
N VAL A 84 -22.18 5.78 7.13
CA VAL A 84 -22.19 6.52 5.86
C VAL A 84 -21.15 7.63 5.91
N SER A 85 -20.35 7.70 4.83
CA SER A 85 -19.36 8.74 4.61
C SER A 85 -19.77 9.54 3.37
N SER A 86 -19.67 10.87 3.43
CA SER A 86 -19.90 11.77 2.30
C SER A 86 -18.68 11.87 1.36
N LEU A 87 -17.60 11.15 1.64
CA LEU A 87 -16.36 11.18 0.87
C LEU A 87 -16.51 10.45 -0.46
N ASP A 88 -15.70 10.85 -1.45
CA ASP A 88 -15.72 10.28 -2.80
C ASP A 88 -15.39 8.77 -2.79
N PRO A 89 -16.28 7.88 -3.26
CA PRO A 89 -16.02 6.45 -3.30
C PRO A 89 -14.97 6.02 -4.35
N HIS A 90 -14.56 6.91 -5.26
CA HIS A 90 -13.66 6.58 -6.36
C HIS A 90 -12.18 6.79 -6.04
N ILE A 91 -11.85 7.21 -4.82
CA ILE A 91 -10.47 7.31 -4.35
C ILE A 91 -9.81 5.93 -4.45
N PRO A 92 -8.72 5.78 -5.22
CA PRO A 92 -8.03 4.51 -5.35
C PRO A 92 -7.47 4.08 -4.00
N HIS A 93 -7.87 2.89 -3.55
CA HIS A 93 -7.35 2.28 -2.33
C HIS A 93 -5.82 2.15 -2.37
N SER A 94 -5.21 1.98 -3.55
CA SER A 94 -3.77 1.85 -3.70
C SER A 94 -2.99 3.07 -3.18
N PHE A 95 -3.49 4.29 -3.37
CA PHE A 95 -2.88 5.49 -2.77
C PHE A 95 -3.07 5.54 -1.26
N LEU A 96 -4.23 5.12 -0.78
CA LEU A 96 -4.52 5.10 0.66
C LEU A 96 -3.64 4.05 1.37
N SER A 97 -3.36 2.93 0.71
CA SER A 97 -2.42 1.89 1.19
C SER A 97 -1.02 2.45 1.46
N ALA A 98 -0.52 3.35 0.62
CA ALA A 98 0.79 3.97 0.84
C ALA A 98 0.85 4.78 2.14
N ALA A 99 -0.25 5.40 2.58
CA ALA A 99 -0.30 6.15 3.83
C ALA A 99 0.07 5.26 5.03
N PHE A 100 -0.37 4.00 5.02
CA PHE A 100 -0.06 3.02 6.07
C PHE A 100 1.41 2.61 6.03
N PHE A 101 1.94 2.28 4.85
CA PHE A 101 3.37 1.93 4.72
C PHE A 101 4.25 3.07 5.21
N LEU A 102 3.94 4.31 4.82
CA LEU A 102 4.75 5.47 5.19
C LEU A 102 4.73 5.78 6.68
N ALA A 103 3.64 5.45 7.38
CA ALA A 103 3.57 5.55 8.83
C ALA A 103 4.45 4.48 9.52
N ASP A 104 4.59 3.31 8.91
CA ASP A 104 5.34 2.19 9.47
C ASP A 104 6.81 2.16 9.03
N ALA A 105 7.17 2.87 7.95
CA ALA A 105 8.46 2.74 7.26
C ALA A 105 9.68 2.97 8.17
N SER A 106 9.60 3.91 9.11
CA SER A 106 10.70 4.16 10.07
C SER A 106 10.90 2.98 11.03
N ASP A 107 9.81 2.40 11.54
CA ASP A 107 9.88 1.26 12.47
C ASP A 107 10.26 -0.04 11.76
N LEU A 108 9.95 -0.13 10.47
CA LEU A 108 10.48 -1.14 9.54
C LEU A 108 11.95 -0.91 9.16
N LYS A 109 12.62 0.11 9.71
CA LYS A 109 14.02 0.46 9.42
C LYS A 109 14.30 0.78 7.94
N ILE A 110 13.28 1.21 7.21
CA ILE A 110 13.40 1.69 5.83
C ILE A 110 13.77 3.17 5.86
N GLU A 111 15.05 3.45 6.10
CA GLU A 111 15.57 4.82 6.17
C GLU A 111 15.96 5.37 4.79
N ASP A 112 16.46 4.49 3.90
CA ASP A 112 16.84 4.86 2.54
C ASP A 112 15.63 5.42 1.77
N LEU A 113 15.79 6.66 1.29
CA LEU A 113 14.72 7.39 0.63
C LEU A 113 14.36 6.77 -0.73
N CYS A 114 15.32 6.17 -1.42
CA CYS A 114 15.11 5.55 -2.73
C CYS A 114 14.24 4.30 -2.57
N LEU A 115 14.60 3.45 -1.62
CA LEU A 115 13.87 2.23 -1.29
C LEU A 115 12.47 2.54 -0.76
N LYS A 116 12.33 3.56 0.10
CA LYS A 116 11.02 4.02 0.58
C LYS A 116 10.13 4.48 -0.57
N ALA A 117 10.68 5.22 -1.53
CA ALA A 117 9.98 5.64 -2.73
C ALA A 117 9.61 4.44 -3.63
N LEU A 118 10.53 3.48 -3.82
CA LEU A 118 10.31 2.26 -4.61
C LEU A 118 9.18 1.41 -4.01
N LEU A 119 9.21 1.13 -2.71
CA LEU A 119 8.16 0.36 -2.02
C LEU A 119 6.82 1.07 -2.07
N THR A 120 6.81 2.39 -1.83
CA THR A 120 5.60 3.19 -1.95
C THR A 120 5.04 3.13 -3.38
N ARG A 121 5.88 3.15 -4.40
CA ARG A 121 5.46 3.01 -5.80
C ARG A 121 4.88 1.64 -6.09
N ALA A 122 5.57 0.57 -5.64
CA ALA A 122 5.06 -0.79 -5.78
C ALA A 122 3.68 -0.95 -5.13
N ILE A 123 3.47 -0.32 -3.97
CA ILE A 123 2.19 -0.29 -3.26
C ILE A 123 1.15 0.59 -3.98
N SER A 124 1.48 1.81 -4.39
CA SER A 124 0.50 2.74 -4.95
C SER A 124 0.05 2.38 -6.36
N PHE A 125 0.92 1.75 -7.17
CA PHE A 125 0.69 1.53 -8.61
C PHE A 125 0.38 0.08 -8.97
N HIS A 126 0.06 -0.78 -7.99
CA HIS A 126 -0.38 -2.15 -8.27
C HIS A 126 -1.69 -2.20 -9.09
N HIS A 127 -2.47 -1.12 -9.10
CA HIS A 127 -3.55 -0.86 -10.03
C HIS A 127 -3.33 0.48 -10.72
N HIS A 128 -2.83 0.49 -11.96
CA HIS A 128 -2.73 1.71 -12.73
C HIS A 128 -4.14 2.23 -13.12
N ARG A 129 -4.41 3.52 -12.90
CA ARG A 129 -5.65 4.19 -13.29
C ARG A 129 -5.35 5.62 -13.74
N ASP A 130 -6.10 6.15 -14.69
CA ASP A 130 -5.92 7.52 -15.19
C ASP A 130 -6.12 8.58 -14.08
N ILE A 131 -7.00 8.31 -13.11
CA ILE A 131 -7.23 9.21 -11.96
C ILE A 131 -5.97 9.38 -11.09
N MET A 132 -5.01 8.45 -11.18
CA MET A 132 -3.79 8.52 -10.39
C MET A 132 -2.99 9.78 -10.71
N GLU A 133 -2.94 10.20 -11.97
CA GLU A 133 -2.23 11.42 -12.41
C GLU A 133 -2.79 12.68 -11.72
N ARG A 134 -4.09 12.72 -11.45
CA ARG A 134 -4.76 13.83 -10.75
C ARG A 134 -4.53 13.81 -9.23
N LEU A 135 -4.21 12.66 -8.67
CA LEU A 135 -3.92 12.47 -7.25
C LEU A 135 -2.44 12.66 -6.91
N LEU A 136 -1.57 12.72 -7.93
CA LEU A 136 -0.15 13.05 -7.80
C LEU A 136 0.09 14.53 -7.45
N ASP A 137 -0.95 15.36 -7.34
CA ASP A 137 -0.80 16.73 -6.84
C ASP A 137 -0.45 16.73 -5.33
N PRO A 138 0.74 17.24 -4.93
CA PRO A 138 1.15 17.30 -3.53
C PRO A 138 0.24 18.18 -2.65
N ASP A 139 -0.61 19.02 -3.24
CA ASP A 139 -1.60 19.86 -2.56
C ASP A 139 -3.04 19.37 -2.75
N ASN A 140 -3.22 18.09 -3.11
CA ASN A 140 -4.53 17.47 -3.24
C ASN A 140 -5.30 17.45 -1.90
N GLU A 141 -6.24 18.40 -1.74
CA GLU A 141 -7.07 18.54 -0.53
C GLU A 141 -8.01 17.35 -0.32
N LEU A 142 -8.47 16.71 -1.40
CA LEU A 142 -9.35 15.54 -1.32
C LEU A 142 -8.66 14.35 -0.64
N LEU A 143 -7.39 14.08 -0.97
CA LEU A 143 -6.63 13.01 -0.34
C LEU A 143 -6.31 13.33 1.13
N LYS A 144 -6.04 14.61 1.44
CA LYS A 144 -5.87 15.07 2.84
C LYS A 144 -7.15 14.82 3.64
N GLU A 145 -8.30 15.21 3.10
CA GLU A 145 -9.62 15.03 3.72
C GLU A 145 -9.90 13.54 3.96
N VAL A 146 -9.74 12.69 2.94
CA VAL A 146 -9.98 11.24 3.05
C VAL A 146 -9.10 10.60 4.12
N ILE A 147 -7.83 10.97 4.19
CA ILE A 147 -6.93 10.44 5.21
C ILE A 147 -7.38 10.89 6.59
N LYS A 148 -7.71 12.17 6.76
CA LYS A 148 -8.06 12.75 8.06
C LYS A 148 -9.41 12.29 8.59
N GLU A 149 -10.43 12.23 7.74
CA GLU A 149 -11.82 12.01 8.13
C GLU A 149 -12.21 10.52 8.13
N ASP A 150 -11.52 9.65 7.38
CA ASP A 150 -11.86 8.23 7.32
C ASP A 150 -10.71 7.28 7.62
N ILE A 151 -9.56 7.40 6.95
CA ILE A 151 -8.48 6.42 7.14
C ILE A 151 -7.87 6.49 8.54
N GLN A 152 -7.55 7.69 9.00
CA GLN A 152 -6.86 7.92 10.27
C GLN A 152 -7.73 7.59 11.50
N PRO A 153 -9.05 7.88 11.55
CA PRO A 153 -9.89 7.45 12.67
C PRO A 153 -10.18 5.94 12.68
N ASN A 154 -10.10 5.29 11.51
CA ASN A 154 -10.50 3.90 11.35
C ASN A 154 -9.32 2.92 11.15
N TYR A 155 -8.07 3.37 11.31
CA TYR A 155 -6.88 2.55 11.05
C TYR A 155 -6.83 1.28 11.92
N GLU A 156 -7.33 1.33 13.17
CA GLU A 156 -7.36 0.18 14.08
C GLU A 156 -8.25 -0.97 13.63
N ARG A 157 -9.16 -0.74 12.66
CA ARG A 157 -9.89 -1.84 12.01
C ARG A 157 -8.95 -2.87 11.39
N LEU A 158 -7.72 -2.47 11.05
CA LEU A 158 -6.68 -3.33 10.49
C LEU A 158 -5.80 -4.03 11.53
N ALA A 159 -6.13 -4.01 12.83
CA ALA A 159 -5.30 -4.63 13.88
C ALA A 159 -5.00 -6.12 13.61
N PHE A 160 -5.92 -6.85 12.98
CA PHE A 160 -5.73 -8.25 12.58
C PHE A 160 -4.59 -8.45 11.57
N MET A 161 -4.19 -7.42 10.82
CA MET A 161 -3.07 -7.49 9.87
C MET A 161 -1.71 -7.56 10.57
N LYS A 162 -1.63 -7.29 11.88
CA LYS A 162 -0.39 -7.46 12.67
C LYS A 162 0.11 -8.90 12.66
N GLU A 163 -0.78 -9.88 12.48
CA GLU A 163 -0.42 -11.29 12.28
C GLU A 163 0.39 -11.50 10.99
N LEU A 164 0.22 -10.62 9.99
CA LEU A 164 1.05 -10.56 8.78
C LEU A 164 2.22 -9.58 8.93
N GLY A 165 2.55 -9.15 10.15
CA GLY A 165 3.76 -8.39 10.46
C GLY A 165 3.74 -6.92 10.05
N ILE A 166 2.58 -6.29 9.94
CA ILE A 166 2.52 -4.81 9.93
C ILE A 166 2.73 -4.25 11.34
N ILE A 167 3.22 -3.02 11.45
CA ILE A 167 3.31 -2.29 12.72
C ILE A 167 1.96 -1.64 13.09
N LEU A 168 1.29 -1.06 12.09
CA LEU A 168 0.04 -0.32 12.21
C LEU A 168 0.17 0.95 13.05
N ASN A 169 1.06 1.83 12.64
CA ASN A 169 1.09 3.21 13.08
C ASN A 169 -0.05 4.02 12.44
N LYS A 170 -0.35 5.16 13.05
CA LYS A 170 -1.40 6.06 12.60
C LYS A 170 -1.02 6.69 11.25
N PRO A 171 -1.77 6.42 10.16
CA PRO A 171 -1.47 6.94 8.83
C PRO A 171 -1.66 8.46 8.76
N GLY A 172 -0.87 9.12 7.90
CA GLY A 172 -0.92 10.57 7.73
C GLY A 172 -0.50 11.03 6.33
N PHE A 173 -0.88 12.25 5.96
CA PHE A 173 -0.69 12.77 4.60
C PHE A 173 0.77 13.17 4.27
N LYS A 174 1.57 13.56 5.28
CA LYS A 174 2.91 14.14 5.08
C LYS A 174 3.85 13.23 4.29
N GLY A 175 3.77 11.92 4.49
CA GLY A 175 4.61 10.94 3.78
C GLY A 175 4.28 10.87 2.29
N ILE A 176 2.99 10.92 1.95
CA ILE A 176 2.52 10.82 0.57
C ILE A 176 2.98 12.04 -0.22
N LYS A 177 2.76 13.26 0.30
CA LYS A 177 3.14 14.52 -0.35
C LYS A 177 4.58 14.52 -0.87
N ARG A 178 5.53 14.04 -0.07
CA ARG A 178 6.97 14.05 -0.41
C ARG A 178 7.30 13.14 -1.60
N ILE A 179 6.56 12.04 -1.76
CA ILE A 179 6.77 11.04 -2.82
C ILE A 179 6.07 11.47 -4.11
N LEU A 180 4.97 12.22 -4.01
CA LEU A 180 4.29 12.82 -5.15
C LEU A 180 5.06 14.05 -5.69
N SER A 181 5.71 14.82 -4.81
CA SER A 181 6.41 16.07 -5.15
C SER A 181 7.80 15.91 -5.77
N SER A 182 8.49 14.78 -5.56
CA SER A 182 9.76 14.50 -6.24
C SER A 182 9.42 14.02 -7.64
N THR A 183 9.71 14.83 -8.65
CA THR A 183 9.46 14.55 -10.07
C THR A 183 9.86 13.12 -10.41
N TRP A 184 8.81 12.34 -10.64
CA TRP A 184 8.76 10.88 -10.72
C TRP A 184 9.74 10.26 -11.72
N ASP A 185 10.02 10.97 -12.81
CA ASP A 185 11.00 10.57 -13.82
C ASP A 185 12.38 11.12 -13.51
N SER A 186 12.52 12.36 -13.05
CA SER A 186 13.85 12.94 -12.81
C SER A 186 14.56 12.30 -11.63
N TYR A 187 13.86 11.79 -10.62
CA TYR A 187 14.48 11.07 -9.49
C TYR A 187 14.90 9.65 -9.88
N TRP A 188 14.07 8.89 -10.63
CA TRP A 188 14.46 7.59 -11.17
C TRP A 188 15.61 7.71 -12.18
N GLU A 189 15.55 8.71 -13.06
CA GLU A 189 16.64 9.04 -13.99
C GLU A 189 17.91 9.45 -13.22
N SER A 190 17.82 10.34 -12.23
CA SER A 190 19.01 10.83 -11.52
C SER A 190 19.61 9.87 -10.49
N VAL A 191 18.80 9.00 -9.86
CA VAL A 191 19.23 8.18 -8.72
C VAL A 191 19.39 6.70 -9.05
N VAL A 192 18.69 6.18 -10.07
CA VAL A 192 18.80 4.76 -10.43
C VAL A 192 19.35 4.56 -11.83
N ARG A 193 18.94 5.38 -12.81
CA ARG A 193 19.52 5.33 -14.16
C ARG A 193 20.94 5.89 -14.21
N ASN A 194 21.29 6.86 -13.38
CA ASN A 194 22.64 7.47 -13.38
C ASN A 194 23.54 7.02 -12.23
N ASN A 195 23.07 6.12 -11.36
CA ASN A 195 23.88 5.60 -10.26
C ASN A 195 24.59 4.31 -10.67
N HIS A 196 25.92 4.37 -10.68
CA HIS A 196 26.78 3.26 -11.07
C HIS A 196 26.61 2.00 -10.19
N ASP A 197 26.13 2.13 -8.96
CA ASP A 197 25.85 0.98 -8.10
C ASP A 197 24.63 0.17 -8.57
N TYR A 198 23.72 0.79 -9.33
CA TYR A 198 22.50 0.18 -9.87
C TYR A 198 22.56 -0.14 -11.37
N GLN A 199 23.61 0.33 -12.05
CA GLN A 199 23.90 0.03 -13.46
C GLN A 199 24.87 -1.15 -13.53
N ARG A 200 24.34 -2.38 -13.49
CA ARG A 200 25.11 -3.60 -13.82
C ARG A 200 24.44 -4.38 -14.93
#